data_AF-A0A8H4VBH6-F1
#
_entry.id   AF-A0A8H4VBH6-F1
#
_cell.length_a   1.000
_cell.length_b   1.000
_cell.length_c   1.000
_cell.angle_alpha   90.00
_cell.angle_beta   90.00
_cell.angle_gamma   90.00
#
_symmetry.space_group_name_H-M   'P 1'
#
loop_
_entity.id
_entity.type
_entity.pdbx_description
1 polymer ?
#
loop_
_entity_poly.entity_id
_entity_poly.type
_entity_poly.pdbx_seq_one_letter_code
_entity_poly.pdbx_strand_id
1 'polypeptide(L)'
;MHCQWRFHVEDCRRDHQKAHWEAFKVPPTLKVMPWQNAQPSALEALPTELLLSIMTRLGPTEQLFLALTSKKLLAISSLIKFAIPSARKHRAGGLNCTAMLVVLRTLPPRGPNGRASKAWAPCCDCYRYRPKKLKGYWKQVGKRYTADDQSDPVFRGYGAVVESWGHIRSSSYQCPECWCLESARSWGL
;
A
#
# COMPACT_ATOMS: atom_id res chain seq x y z
N MET A 1 9.31 -2.25 -21.84
CA MET A 1 10.03 -2.13 -20.55
C MET A 1 9.91 -3.44 -19.81
N HIS A 2 10.97 -4.25 -19.75
CA HIS A 2 10.99 -5.39 -18.85
C HIS A 2 11.01 -4.86 -17.42
N CYS A 3 10.02 -5.25 -16.64
CA CYS A 3 9.91 -4.77 -15.29
C CYS A 3 11.00 -5.42 -14.44
N GLN A 4 11.95 -4.64 -13.92
CA GLN A 4 13.04 -5.10 -13.06
C GLN A 4 12.57 -5.51 -11.64
N TRP A 5 11.30 -5.87 -11.47
CA TRP A 5 10.68 -6.16 -10.18
C TRP A 5 11.41 -7.26 -9.41
N ARG A 6 11.80 -8.34 -10.09
CA ARG A 6 12.53 -9.46 -9.49
C ARG A 6 13.81 -9.02 -8.79
N PHE A 7 14.58 -8.13 -9.39
CA PHE A 7 15.83 -7.67 -8.77
C PHE A 7 15.56 -6.95 -7.45
N HIS A 8 14.56 -6.06 -7.40
CA HIS A 8 14.21 -5.32 -6.18
C HIS A 8 13.67 -6.22 -5.06
N VAL A 9 12.86 -7.22 -5.39
CA VAL A 9 12.21 -8.13 -4.43
C VAL A 9 13.23 -9.12 -3.86
N GLU A 10 14.17 -9.57 -4.68
CA GLU A 10 15.22 -10.50 -4.28
C GLU A 10 16.27 -9.78 -3.43
N ASP A 11 16.61 -8.55 -3.78
CA ASP A 11 17.42 -7.65 -2.95
C ASP A 11 16.74 -7.42 -1.59
N CYS A 12 15.44 -7.09 -1.59
CA CYS A 12 14.66 -6.97 -0.36
C CYS A 12 14.68 -8.24 0.50
N ARG A 13 14.64 -9.43 -0.12
CA ARG A 13 14.68 -10.71 0.60
C ARG A 13 16.06 -11.02 1.16
N ARG A 14 17.12 -10.58 0.48
CA ARG A 14 18.52 -10.73 0.93
C ARG A 14 18.83 -9.76 2.07
N ASP A 15 18.44 -8.51 1.90
CA ASP A 15 18.91 -7.39 2.74
C ASP A 15 18.00 -7.15 3.96
N HIS A 16 16.81 -7.77 4.00
CA HIS A 16 15.88 -7.67 5.12
C HIS A 16 15.54 -9.02 5.74
N GLN A 17 15.31 -9.01 7.05
CA GLN A 17 14.96 -10.21 7.81
C GLN A 17 13.62 -10.81 7.33
N LYS A 18 13.49 -12.15 7.42
CA LYS A 18 12.23 -12.86 7.14
C LYS A 18 11.02 -12.28 7.87
N ALA A 19 11.24 -11.71 9.06
CA ALA A 19 10.21 -11.04 9.85
C ALA A 19 9.51 -9.89 9.11
N HIS A 20 10.16 -9.26 8.11
CA HIS A 20 9.62 -8.15 7.33
C HIS A 20 8.63 -8.58 6.24
N TRP A 21 8.31 -9.87 6.14
CA TRP A 21 7.35 -10.43 5.20
C TRP A 21 6.10 -10.89 5.93
N GLU A 22 4.95 -10.73 5.30
CA GLU A 22 3.65 -11.13 5.85
C GLU A 22 2.86 -11.95 4.83
N ALA A 23 2.12 -12.95 5.31
CA ALA A 23 1.20 -13.70 4.47
C ALA A 23 0.16 -12.75 3.88
N PHE A 24 -0.04 -12.83 2.56
CA PHE A 24 -1.10 -12.07 1.91
C PHE A 24 -2.47 -12.54 2.43
N LYS A 25 -3.26 -11.60 2.93
CA LYS A 25 -4.60 -11.86 3.47
C LYS A 25 -5.61 -10.98 2.75
N VAL A 26 -6.60 -11.61 2.11
CA VAL A 26 -7.72 -10.91 1.49
C VAL A 26 -8.75 -10.56 2.56
N PRO A 27 -9.06 -9.27 2.79
CA PRO A 27 -10.10 -8.86 3.74
C PRO A 27 -11.45 -9.54 3.43
N PRO A 28 -12.16 -10.06 4.44
CA PRO A 28 -13.45 -10.72 4.24
C PRO A 28 -14.48 -9.83 3.53
N THR A 29 -14.47 -8.52 3.80
CA THR A 29 -15.37 -7.54 3.20
C THR A 29 -15.25 -7.43 1.67
N LEU A 30 -14.08 -7.74 1.10
CA LEU A 30 -13.86 -7.72 -0.34
C LEU A 30 -14.38 -8.99 -1.04
N LYS A 31 -14.69 -10.05 -0.28
CA LYS A 31 -15.28 -11.28 -0.81
C LYS A 31 -16.79 -11.17 -1.07
N VAL A 32 -17.44 -10.13 -0.56
CA VAL A 32 -18.91 -10.01 -0.48
C VAL A 32 -19.49 -8.93 -1.42
N MET A 33 -18.66 -8.12 -2.08
CA MET A 33 -19.20 -7.05 -2.94
C MET A 33 -19.81 -7.58 -4.25
N PRO A 34 -21.02 -7.13 -4.62
CA PRO A 34 -21.70 -7.59 -5.83
C PRO A 34 -20.84 -7.36 -7.08
N TRP A 35 -20.92 -8.32 -7.99
CA TRP A 35 -20.25 -8.28 -9.28
C TRP A 35 -20.85 -7.16 -10.11
N GLN A 36 -20.03 -6.20 -10.53
CA GLN A 36 -20.43 -5.26 -11.56
C GLN A 36 -20.21 -5.96 -12.91
N ASN A 37 -21.20 -5.82 -13.81
CA ASN A 37 -21.24 -6.47 -15.13
C ASN A 37 -20.15 -5.91 -16.08
N ALA A 38 -18.89 -6.16 -15.77
CA ALA A 38 -17.78 -5.97 -16.70
C ALA A 38 -17.66 -7.23 -17.57
N GLN A 39 -17.33 -7.03 -18.85
CA GLN A 39 -17.01 -8.14 -19.75
C GLN A 39 -15.79 -8.90 -19.20
N PRO A 40 -15.90 -10.22 -18.97
CA PRO A 40 -14.81 -11.00 -18.41
C PRO A 40 -13.62 -11.00 -19.37
N SER A 41 -12.41 -10.85 -18.84
CA SER A 41 -11.21 -10.99 -19.65
C SER A 41 -10.99 -12.45 -20.08
N ALA A 42 -10.30 -12.69 -21.19
CA ALA A 42 -9.95 -14.06 -21.62
C ALA A 42 -9.17 -14.83 -20.54
N LEU A 43 -8.38 -14.13 -19.74
CA LEU A 43 -7.69 -14.72 -18.58
C LEU A 43 -8.68 -15.20 -17.52
N GLU A 44 -9.71 -14.40 -17.24
CA GLU A 44 -10.76 -14.78 -16.28
C GLU A 44 -11.69 -15.87 -16.80
N ALA A 45 -11.73 -16.13 -18.10
CA ALA A 45 -12.48 -17.26 -18.66
C ALA A 45 -11.79 -18.61 -18.40
N LEU A 46 -10.52 -18.63 -17.99
CA LEU A 46 -9.81 -19.86 -17.69
C LEU A 46 -10.40 -20.58 -16.45
N PRO A 47 -10.34 -21.92 -16.43
CA PRO A 47 -10.58 -22.72 -15.23
C PRO A 47 -9.69 -22.28 -14.06
N THR A 48 -10.22 -22.41 -12.85
CA THR A 48 -9.53 -22.02 -11.60
C THR A 48 -8.18 -22.71 -11.47
N GLU A 49 -8.08 -23.97 -11.89
CA GLU A 49 -6.88 -24.80 -11.85
C GLU A 49 -5.77 -24.21 -12.72
N LEU A 50 -6.11 -23.71 -13.92
CA LEU A 50 -5.14 -23.06 -14.80
C LEU A 50 -4.70 -21.71 -14.22
N LEU A 51 -5.63 -20.95 -13.63
CA LEU A 51 -5.30 -19.69 -12.95
C LEU A 51 -4.36 -19.92 -11.77
N LEU A 52 -4.59 -20.95 -10.96
CA LEU A 52 -3.69 -21.34 -9.86
C LEU A 52 -2.32 -21.79 -10.39
N SER A 53 -2.28 -22.57 -11.46
CA SER A 53 -1.03 -23.00 -12.10
C SER A 53 -0.23 -21.80 -12.63
N ILE A 54 -0.89 -20.80 -13.20
CA ILE A 54 -0.25 -19.54 -13.60
C ILE A 54 0.30 -18.83 -12.37
N MET A 55 -0.51 -18.61 -11.33
CA MET A 55 -0.09 -17.87 -10.14
C MET A 55 1.10 -18.51 -9.42
N THR A 56 1.11 -19.85 -9.29
CA THR A 56 2.20 -20.58 -8.61
C THR A 56 3.54 -20.50 -9.35
N ARG A 57 3.54 -20.18 -10.65
CA ARG A 57 4.77 -19.96 -11.45
C ARG A 57 5.29 -18.52 -11.37
N LEU A 58 4.50 -17.60 -10.81
CA LEU A 58 4.86 -16.19 -10.66
C LEU A 58 5.64 -15.94 -9.36
N GLY A 59 6.45 -14.88 -9.33
CA GLY A 59 7.05 -14.40 -8.09
C GLY A 59 5.99 -13.75 -7.17
N PRO A 60 6.27 -13.56 -5.87
CA PRO A 60 5.26 -13.07 -4.92
C PRO A 60 4.66 -11.70 -5.26
N THR A 61 5.45 -10.82 -5.88
CA THR A 61 5.01 -9.49 -6.30
C THR A 61 4.14 -9.56 -7.55
N GLU A 62 4.49 -10.40 -8.52
CA GLU A 62 3.66 -10.65 -9.70
C GLU A 62 2.34 -11.35 -9.32
N GLN A 63 2.38 -12.28 -8.36
CA GLN A 63 1.17 -12.88 -7.77
C GLN A 63 0.28 -11.82 -7.15
N LEU A 64 0.84 -10.89 -6.37
CA LEU A 64 0.09 -9.77 -5.78
C LEU A 64 -0.54 -8.90 -6.86
N PHE A 65 0.22 -8.47 -7.88
CA PHE A 65 -0.33 -7.62 -8.93
C PHE A 65 -1.43 -8.30 -9.73
N LEU A 66 -1.24 -9.58 -10.08
CA LEU A 66 -2.26 -10.36 -10.76
C LEU A 66 -3.51 -10.54 -9.89
N ALA A 67 -3.34 -10.79 -8.58
CA ALA A 67 -4.46 -10.86 -7.65
C ALA A 67 -5.26 -9.54 -7.59
N LEU A 68 -4.59 -8.39 -7.70
CA LEU A 68 -5.21 -7.07 -7.59
C LEU A 68 -5.85 -6.57 -8.89
N THR A 69 -5.72 -7.27 -10.02
CA THR A 69 -6.37 -6.83 -11.28
C THR A 69 -7.88 -7.04 -11.26
N SER A 70 -8.38 -8.03 -10.53
CA SER A 70 -9.83 -8.27 -10.43
C SER A 70 -10.25 -9.01 -9.16
N LYS A 71 -11.53 -8.89 -8.82
CA LYS A 71 -12.11 -9.58 -7.65
C LYS A 71 -12.02 -11.12 -7.77
N LYS A 72 -12.19 -11.67 -8.98
CA LYS A 72 -12.08 -13.12 -9.22
C LYS A 72 -10.65 -13.60 -8.94
N LEU A 73 -9.65 -12.91 -9.50
CA LEU A 73 -8.24 -13.25 -9.29
C LEU A 73 -7.82 -13.03 -7.83
N LEU A 74 -8.36 -12.00 -7.17
CA LEU A 74 -8.17 -11.78 -5.75
C LEU A 74 -8.73 -12.94 -4.91
N ALA A 75 -9.92 -13.44 -5.23
CA ALA A 75 -10.51 -14.59 -4.54
C ALA A 75 -9.68 -15.86 -4.75
N ILE A 76 -9.28 -16.14 -5.99
CA ILE A 76 -8.44 -17.29 -6.35
C ILE A 76 -7.08 -17.21 -5.64
N SER A 77 -6.48 -16.02 -5.53
CA SER A 77 -5.22 -15.81 -4.82
C SER A 77 -5.28 -16.24 -3.35
N SER A 78 -6.47 -16.26 -2.73
CA SER A 78 -6.63 -16.72 -1.35
C SER A 78 -6.52 -18.24 -1.18
N LEU A 79 -6.51 -18.99 -2.28
CA LEU A 79 -6.31 -20.45 -2.30
C LEU A 79 -4.81 -20.82 -2.28
N ILE A 80 -3.92 -19.87 -2.55
CA ILE A 80 -2.47 -20.06 -2.51
C ILE A 80 -1.87 -19.28 -1.35
N LYS A 81 -0.83 -19.84 -0.73
CA LYS A 81 -0.08 -19.17 0.34
C LYS A 81 1.16 -18.52 -0.27
N PHE A 82 1.17 -17.20 -0.29
CA PHE A 82 2.37 -16.43 -0.63
C PHE A 82 2.56 -15.26 0.35
N ALA A 83 3.82 -14.87 0.52
CA ALA A 83 4.21 -13.79 1.41
C ALA A 83 4.56 -12.54 0.60
N ILE A 84 4.12 -11.39 1.08
CA ILE A 84 4.43 -10.08 0.49
C ILE A 84 5.30 -9.27 1.47
N PRO A 85 6.12 -8.33 0.97
CA PRO A 85 6.81 -7.39 1.84
C PRO A 85 5.81 -6.60 2.71
N SER A 86 6.06 -6.52 4.03
CA SER A 86 5.25 -5.74 4.96
C SER A 86 5.73 -4.29 4.99
N ALA A 87 4.89 -3.37 4.55
CA ALA A 87 5.25 -1.96 4.42
C ALA A 87 5.61 -1.30 5.75
N ARG A 88 4.87 -1.62 6.81
CA ARG A 88 5.11 -1.14 8.17
C ARG A 88 6.48 -1.60 8.71
N LYS A 89 6.83 -2.87 8.51
CA LYS A 89 8.10 -3.42 9.02
C LYS A 89 9.31 -2.90 8.26
N HIS A 90 9.17 -2.69 6.94
CA HIS A 90 10.20 -2.06 6.13
C HIS A 90 10.41 -0.57 6.46
N ARG A 91 9.44 0.10 7.09
CA ARG A 91 9.63 1.48 7.57
C ARG A 91 10.50 1.56 8.82
N ALA A 92 10.39 0.59 9.72
CA ALA A 92 11.04 0.64 11.03
C ALA A 92 12.59 0.70 10.97
N GLY A 93 13.21 0.24 9.88
CA GLY A 93 14.67 0.23 9.69
C GLY A 93 15.23 1.32 8.75
N GLY A 94 14.40 2.26 8.29
CA GLY A 94 14.78 3.25 7.27
C GLY A 94 14.20 2.93 5.88
N LEU A 95 13.69 3.97 5.21
CA LEU A 95 12.80 3.88 4.05
C LEU A 95 13.52 3.68 2.70
N ASN A 96 14.47 2.75 2.65
CA ASN A 96 15.29 2.51 1.45
C ASN A 96 14.94 1.20 0.72
N CYS A 97 13.91 0.46 1.15
CA CYS A 97 13.53 -0.78 0.47
C CYS A 97 12.87 -0.49 -0.88
N THR A 98 13.64 -0.66 -1.96
CA THR A 98 13.23 -0.42 -3.35
C THR A 98 12.01 -1.27 -3.75
N ALA A 99 11.88 -2.51 -3.27
CA ALA A 99 10.72 -3.37 -3.52
C ALA A 99 9.40 -2.75 -3.03
N MET A 100 9.40 -2.14 -1.84
CA MET A 100 8.22 -1.48 -1.30
C MET A 100 7.84 -0.26 -2.15
N LEU A 101 8.83 0.50 -2.61
CA LEU A 101 8.61 1.68 -3.46
C LEU A 101 7.95 1.30 -4.77
N VAL A 102 8.43 0.20 -5.33
CA VAL A 102 7.89 -0.42 -6.53
C VAL A 102 6.43 -0.80 -6.34
N VAL A 103 6.08 -1.57 -5.30
CA VAL A 103 4.71 -2.03 -5.07
C VAL A 103 3.74 -0.84 -4.94
N LEU A 104 4.12 0.16 -4.13
CA LEU A 104 3.28 1.35 -3.91
C LEU A 104 3.13 2.23 -5.16
N ARG A 105 4.15 2.28 -6.02
CA ARG A 105 4.12 3.09 -7.26
C ARG A 105 3.44 2.38 -8.44
N THR A 106 3.30 1.06 -8.38
CA THR A 106 2.72 0.26 -9.49
C THR A 106 1.19 0.38 -9.55
N LEU A 107 0.55 0.73 -8.44
CA LEU A 107 -0.88 0.99 -8.36
C LEU A 107 -1.13 2.47 -8.04
N PRO A 108 -0.74 3.41 -8.93
CA PRO A 108 -1.03 4.80 -8.70
C PRO A 108 -2.54 5.01 -8.76
N PRO A 109 -3.11 5.85 -7.87
CA PRO A 109 -4.51 6.23 -7.98
C PRO A 109 -4.75 6.83 -9.36
N ARG A 110 -5.80 6.41 -10.06
CA ARG A 110 -6.14 6.95 -11.38
C ARG A 110 -7.13 8.11 -11.22
N GLY A 111 -6.92 9.17 -11.99
CA GLY A 111 -7.84 10.28 -12.11
C GLY A 111 -9.06 9.92 -12.99
N PRO A 112 -10.03 10.85 -13.12
CA PRO A 112 -11.25 10.63 -13.91
C PRO A 112 -10.99 10.24 -15.37
N ASN A 113 -9.86 10.67 -15.92
CA ASN A 113 -9.42 10.38 -17.28
C ASN A 113 -8.56 9.11 -17.40
N GLY A 114 -8.52 8.27 -16.37
CA GLY A 114 -7.74 7.03 -16.34
C GLY A 114 -6.21 7.23 -16.22
N ARG A 115 -5.72 8.48 -16.16
CA ARG A 115 -4.29 8.79 -16.00
C ARG A 115 -3.88 8.71 -14.52
N ALA A 116 -2.62 8.40 -14.26
CA ALA A 116 -2.08 8.42 -12.90
C ALA A 116 -2.25 9.80 -12.25
N SER A 117 -2.90 9.84 -11.10
CA SER A 117 -3.15 11.04 -10.32
C SER A 117 -1.99 11.30 -9.37
N LYS A 118 -1.38 12.48 -9.47
CA LYS A 118 -0.36 12.97 -8.53
C LYS A 118 -0.97 13.59 -7.27
N ALA A 119 -2.30 13.73 -7.23
CA ALA A 119 -3.02 14.34 -6.11
C ALA A 119 -3.24 13.36 -4.95
N TRP A 120 -3.05 12.06 -5.17
CA TRP A 120 -3.30 11.00 -4.20
C TRP A 120 -2.09 10.06 -4.10
N ALA A 121 -1.91 9.43 -2.95
CA ALA A 121 -0.93 8.36 -2.75
C ALA A 121 -1.47 7.30 -1.78
N PRO A 122 -1.09 6.01 -1.94
CA PRO A 122 -1.43 4.97 -0.97
C PRO A 122 -0.59 5.14 0.30
N CYS A 123 -1.22 5.04 1.47
CA CYS A 123 -0.54 4.97 2.76
C CYS A 123 -0.03 3.53 3.02
N CYS A 124 1.21 3.39 3.50
CA CYS A 124 1.80 2.09 3.84
C CYS A 124 1.17 1.40 5.07
N ASP A 125 0.51 2.15 5.95
CA ASP A 125 -0.05 1.60 7.19
C ASP A 125 -1.51 1.23 7.05
N CYS A 126 -2.32 2.18 6.56
CA CYS A 126 -3.76 1.96 6.42
C CYS A 126 -4.17 1.45 5.04
N TYR A 127 -3.24 1.37 4.08
CA TYR A 127 -3.46 0.93 2.70
C TYR A 127 -4.57 1.70 1.96
N ARG A 128 -4.95 2.89 2.45
CA ARG A 128 -5.93 3.78 1.82
C ARG A 128 -5.24 4.81 0.94
N TYR A 129 -5.88 5.17 -0.16
CA TYR A 129 -5.50 6.37 -0.91
C TYR A 129 -5.80 7.61 -0.08
N ARG A 130 -4.81 8.49 0.04
CA ARG A 130 -4.88 9.73 0.80
C ARG A 130 -4.42 10.91 -0.08
N PRO A 131 -5.00 12.11 0.09
CA PRO A 131 -4.65 13.27 -0.72
C PRO A 131 -3.24 13.77 -0.37
N LYS A 132 -2.44 14.21 -1.35
CA LYS A 132 -1.07 14.72 -1.12
C LYS A 132 -1.03 16.21 -0.77
N LYS A 133 -1.67 17.06 -1.58
CA LYS A 133 -1.49 18.52 -1.53
C LYS A 133 -2.64 19.33 -0.90
N LEU A 134 -3.66 18.65 -0.35
CA LEU A 134 -4.78 19.33 0.30
C LEU A 134 -4.40 19.78 1.72
N LYS A 135 -3.72 20.93 1.85
CA LYS A 135 -3.30 21.50 3.13
C LYS A 135 -4.45 21.65 4.13
N GLY A 136 -5.62 22.09 3.67
CA GLY A 136 -6.82 22.24 4.51
C GLY A 136 -7.33 20.92 5.10
N TYR A 137 -7.33 19.86 4.30
CA TYR A 137 -7.69 18.51 4.74
C TYR A 137 -6.75 18.04 5.88
N TRP A 138 -5.44 18.15 5.68
CA TRP A 138 -4.47 17.73 6.68
C TRP A 138 -4.49 18.62 7.92
N LYS A 139 -4.74 19.92 7.78
CA LYS A 139 -4.96 20.80 8.95
C LYS A 139 -6.15 20.33 9.78
N GLN A 140 -7.25 19.93 9.14
CA GLN A 140 -8.43 19.42 9.84
C GLN A 140 -8.19 18.05 10.50
N VAL A 141 -7.40 17.17 9.85
CA VAL A 141 -6.99 15.90 10.45
C VAL A 141 -6.13 16.15 11.68
N GLY A 142 -5.12 17.02 11.60
CA GLY A 142 -4.24 17.35 12.72
C GLY A 142 -5.00 17.85 13.95
N LYS A 143 -6.00 18.73 13.75
CA LYS A 143 -6.88 19.23 14.82
C LYS A 143 -7.59 18.13 15.63
N ARG A 144 -7.80 16.94 15.08
CA ARG A 144 -8.43 15.82 15.82
C ARG A 144 -7.51 15.23 16.88
N TYR A 145 -6.20 15.44 16.75
CA TYR A 145 -5.17 14.87 17.62
C TYR A 145 -4.56 15.94 18.53
N THR A 146 -4.48 17.19 18.08
CA THR A 146 -3.86 18.30 18.81
C THR A 146 -4.91 19.20 19.47
N ALA A 147 -5.78 18.65 20.33
CA ALA A 147 -6.81 19.45 20.99
C ALA A 147 -6.20 20.72 21.61
N ASP A 148 -6.69 21.88 21.18
CA ASP A 148 -6.42 23.25 21.64
C ASP A 148 -4.98 23.78 21.68
N ASP A 149 -3.93 22.98 21.54
CA ASP A 149 -2.57 23.52 21.54
C ASP A 149 -1.62 22.78 20.56
N GLN A 150 -1.02 23.55 19.64
CA GLN A 150 0.04 23.05 18.75
C GLN A 150 1.35 22.79 19.51
N SER A 151 1.36 23.02 20.82
CA SER A 151 2.51 22.86 21.72
C SER A 151 2.74 21.42 22.18
N ASP A 152 1.79 20.50 21.96
CA ASP A 152 1.90 19.11 22.42
C ASP A 152 3.19 18.48 21.85
N PRO A 153 4.17 18.12 22.72
CA PRO A 153 5.44 17.57 22.29
C PRO A 153 5.28 16.29 21.45
N VAL A 154 4.18 15.55 21.63
CA VAL A 154 3.86 14.34 20.85
C VAL A 154 3.67 14.65 19.36
N PHE A 155 3.13 15.83 19.03
CA PHE A 155 2.75 16.19 17.66
C PHE A 155 3.60 17.32 17.05
N ARG A 156 4.67 17.76 17.73
CA ARG A 156 5.58 18.85 17.29
C ARG A 156 6.15 18.66 15.87
N GLY A 157 6.20 17.42 15.37
CA GLY A 157 6.65 17.08 14.00
C GLY A 157 5.57 17.07 12.91
N TYR A 158 4.30 17.33 13.24
CA TYR A 158 3.18 17.12 12.30
C TYR A 158 3.31 17.92 11.00
N GLY A 159 3.75 19.17 11.08
CA GLY A 159 3.95 20.03 9.92
C GLY A 159 4.95 19.44 8.92
N ALA A 160 6.10 18.96 9.41
CA ALA A 160 7.13 18.31 8.59
C ALA A 160 6.64 17.00 7.96
N VAL A 161 5.77 16.25 8.66
CA VAL A 161 5.17 15.02 8.12
C VAL A 161 4.19 15.34 6.98
N VAL A 162 3.34 16.36 7.14
CA VAL A 162 2.41 16.81 6.09
C VAL A 162 3.18 17.33 4.88
N GLU A 163 4.23 18.12 5.10
CA GLU A 163 5.09 18.62 4.04
C GLU A 163 5.77 17.47 3.29
N SER A 164 6.44 16.57 4.03
CA SER A 164 7.05 15.36 3.48
C SER A 164 6.05 14.58 2.64
N TRP A 165 4.88 14.22 3.16
CA TRP A 165 3.83 13.49 2.43
C TRP A 165 3.41 14.19 1.13
N GLY A 166 3.36 15.52 1.12
CA GLY A 166 2.98 16.33 -0.03
C GLY A 166 3.98 16.31 -1.20
N HIS A 167 5.26 16.00 -0.95
CA HIS A 167 6.30 15.99 -1.99
C HIS A 167 6.11 14.86 -3.00
N ILE A 168 6.27 15.18 -4.29
CA ILE A 168 6.13 14.22 -5.41
C ILE A 168 7.07 13.01 -5.26
N ARG A 169 8.27 13.23 -4.71
CA ARG A 169 9.31 12.21 -4.47
C ARG A 169 9.51 11.89 -2.98
N SER A 170 8.50 12.16 -2.16
CA SER A 170 8.58 11.92 -0.72
C SER A 170 9.08 10.52 -0.39
N SER A 171 9.99 10.45 0.58
CA SER A 171 10.37 9.22 1.26
C SER A 171 9.32 8.77 2.28
N SER A 172 8.37 9.62 2.68
CA SER A 172 7.30 9.26 3.62
C SER A 172 6.16 8.55 2.92
N TYR A 173 6.05 7.24 3.16
CA TYR A 173 4.92 6.40 2.72
C TYR A 173 3.78 6.33 3.73
N GLN A 174 3.98 6.89 4.93
CA GLN A 174 2.95 6.98 5.96
C GLN A 174 2.17 8.28 5.81
N CYS A 175 0.84 8.19 5.76
CA CYS A 175 0.01 9.38 5.75
C CYS A 175 0.02 10.07 7.13
N PRO A 176 -0.15 11.40 7.18
CA PRO A 176 -0.11 12.17 8.44
C PRO A 176 -1.05 11.66 9.54
N GLU A 177 -2.21 11.10 9.19
CA GLU A 177 -3.16 10.51 10.16
C GLU A 177 -2.60 9.25 10.83
N CYS A 178 -1.99 8.35 10.07
CA CYS A 178 -1.37 7.16 10.61
C CYS A 178 -0.15 7.50 11.47
N TRP A 179 0.59 8.54 11.10
CA TRP A 179 1.68 9.07 11.92
C TRP A 179 1.16 9.55 13.27
N CYS A 180 0.08 10.35 13.30
CA CYS A 180 -0.52 10.80 14.56
C CYS A 180 -0.96 9.62 15.46
N LEU A 181 -1.63 8.61 14.90
CA LEU A 181 -2.08 7.44 15.65
C LEU A 181 -0.91 6.64 16.23
N GLU A 182 0.19 6.54 15.50
CA GLU A 182 1.39 5.88 15.98
C GLU A 182 2.11 6.69 17.05
N SER A 183 2.22 8.01 16.87
CA SER A 183 2.77 8.91 17.87
C SER A 183 1.97 8.82 19.17
N ALA A 184 0.64 8.94 19.12
CA ALA A 184 -0.22 8.81 20.31
C ALA A 184 0.03 7.49 21.06
N ARG A 185 0.02 6.35 20.35
CA ARG A 185 0.31 5.04 20.94
C ARG A 185 1.69 4.94 21.57
N SER A 186 2.70 5.52 20.94
CA SER A 186 4.08 5.48 21.44
C SER A 186 4.24 6.27 22.74
N TRP A 187 3.37 7.26 22.96
CA TRP A 187 3.32 8.08 24.17
C TRP A 187 2.25 7.65 25.18
N GLY A 188 1.53 6.55 24.91
CA GLY A 188 0.51 6.00 25.81
C GLY A 188 -0.82 6.76 25.82
N LEU A 189 -1.12 7.52 24.76
CA LEU A 189 -2.36 8.28 24.56
C LEU A 189 -3.38 7.55 23.68
#